data_AF-A0A1Y4F799-F1
#
_entry.id   AF-A0A1Y4F799-F1
#
_cell.length_a   1.000
_cell.length_b   1.000
_cell.length_c   1.000
_cell.angle_alpha   90.00
_cell.angle_beta   90.00
_cell.angle_gamma   90.00
#
_symmetry.space_group_name_H-M   'P 1'
#
loop_
_entity.id
_entity.type
_entity.pdbx_description
1 polymer ?
#
loop_
_entity_poly.entity_id
_entity_poly.type
_entity_poly.pdbx_seq_one_letter_code
_entity_poly.pdbx_strand_id
1 'polypeptide(L)'
;MDIDTIIRQLEYEADKHKNDRLFTGQTDITALCRDLIPKMKELKRYEDLEQDGRLLELPCNVGDVLYLPIDFQNKIYVGRCIGLEYSRIRKTWVAKVFTEEGESYEAFDEFGKTIFLTPESAEAALKEMEKRRNDLSIK
;
A
#
# COMPACT_ATOMS: atom_id res chain seq x y z
N MET A 1 17.58 -22.15 -9.05
CA MET A 1 16.40 -21.78 -9.84
C MET A 1 15.77 -20.61 -9.10
N ASP A 2 15.80 -19.42 -9.69
CA ASP A 2 15.19 -18.23 -9.09
C ASP A 2 13.65 -18.33 -9.04
N ILE A 3 13.02 -17.51 -8.20
CA ILE A 3 11.56 -17.52 -8.02
C ILE A 3 10.82 -17.24 -9.35
N ASP A 4 11.37 -16.39 -10.22
CA ASP A 4 10.80 -16.12 -11.54
C ASP A 4 10.69 -17.38 -12.40
N THR A 5 11.74 -18.19 -12.40
CA THR A 5 11.77 -19.44 -13.15
C THR A 5 10.73 -20.42 -12.61
N ILE A 6 10.54 -20.47 -11.29
CA ILE A 6 9.50 -21.30 -10.66
C ILE A 6 8.10 -20.83 -11.05
N ILE A 7 7.82 -19.53 -10.98
CA ILE A 7 6.52 -18.96 -11.37
C ILE A 7 6.21 -19.28 -12.83
N ARG A 8 7.18 -19.08 -13.74
CA ARG A 8 7.02 -19.40 -15.17
C ARG A 8 6.71 -20.86 -15.41
N GLN A 9 7.36 -21.78 -14.69
CA GLN A 9 7.09 -23.21 -14.82
C GLN A 9 5.68 -23.56 -14.32
N LEU A 10 5.24 -22.98 -13.20
CA LEU A 10 3.89 -23.21 -12.68
C LEU A 10 2.83 -22.66 -13.63
N GLU A 11 3.04 -21.48 -14.21
CA GLU A 11 2.14 -20.91 -15.22
C GLU A 11 2.10 -21.78 -16.48
N TYR A 12 3.24 -22.33 -16.91
CA TYR A 12 3.31 -23.27 -18.03
C TYR A 12 2.53 -24.56 -17.76
N GLU A 13 2.73 -25.19 -16.60
CA GLU A 13 1.99 -26.42 -16.25
C GLU A 13 0.49 -26.16 -16.08
N ALA A 14 0.11 -25.02 -15.49
CA ALA A 14 -1.29 -24.63 -15.39
C ALA A 14 -1.96 -24.47 -16.76
N ASP A 15 -1.28 -23.84 -17.73
CA ASP A 15 -1.82 -23.65 -19.07
C ASP A 15 -1.90 -24.97 -19.86
N LYS A 16 -0.86 -25.80 -19.74
CA LYS A 16 -0.78 -27.13 -20.37
C LYS A 16 -1.90 -28.04 -19.90
N HIS A 17 -2.24 -28.01 -18.60
CA HIS A 17 -3.24 -28.88 -17.98
C HIS A 17 -4.64 -28.25 -17.86
N LYS A 18 -4.87 -27.03 -18.38
CA LYS A 18 -6.15 -26.30 -18.25
C LYS A 18 -7.37 -27.01 -18.84
N ASN A 19 -7.15 -27.90 -19.80
CA ASN A 19 -8.20 -28.66 -20.49
C ASN A 19 -8.23 -30.14 -20.10
N ASP A 20 -7.37 -30.55 -19.16
CA ASP A 20 -7.31 -31.94 -18.74
C ASP A 20 -8.58 -32.29 -17.96
N ARG A 21 -9.41 -33.13 -18.56
CA ARG A 21 -10.68 -33.61 -17.98
C ARG A 21 -10.48 -34.80 -17.03
N LEU A 22 -9.34 -34.90 -16.35
CA LEU A 22 -9.00 -36.10 -15.59
C LEU A 22 -9.64 -36.13 -14.21
N PHE A 23 -10.86 -36.67 -14.21
CA PHE A 23 -11.54 -37.32 -13.11
C PHE A 23 -10.81 -38.61 -12.74
N THR A 24 -9.60 -38.52 -12.22
CA THR A 24 -8.92 -39.65 -11.57
C THR A 24 -8.42 -39.15 -10.23
N GLY A 25 -8.38 -40.00 -9.20
CA GLY A 25 -7.96 -39.64 -7.84
C GLY A 25 -6.50 -39.19 -7.67
N GLN A 26 -5.90 -38.61 -8.70
CA GLN A 26 -4.62 -37.93 -8.73
C GLN A 26 -4.84 -36.42 -8.60
N THR A 27 -3.94 -35.77 -7.88
CA THR A 27 -3.85 -34.33 -7.62
C THR A 27 -4.25 -33.46 -8.82
N ASP A 28 -5.20 -32.55 -8.63
CA ASP A 28 -5.58 -31.53 -9.61
C ASP A 28 -4.44 -30.51 -9.74
N ILE A 29 -3.62 -30.68 -10.78
CA ILE A 29 -2.46 -29.84 -11.08
C ILE A 29 -2.88 -28.38 -11.27
N THR A 30 -4.03 -28.14 -11.90
CA THR A 30 -4.54 -26.79 -12.16
C THR A 30 -4.95 -26.11 -10.86
N ALA A 31 -5.61 -26.83 -9.95
CA ALA A 31 -5.92 -26.34 -8.61
C ALA A 31 -4.65 -26.05 -7.79
N LEU A 32 -3.67 -26.95 -7.82
CA LEU A 32 -2.40 -26.75 -7.12
C LEU A 32 -1.64 -25.52 -7.64
N CYS A 33 -1.56 -25.35 -8.97
CA CYS A 33 -0.92 -24.18 -9.56
C CYS A 33 -1.69 -22.89 -9.24
N ARG A 34 -3.02 -22.93 -9.25
CA ARG A 34 -3.87 -21.79 -8.84
C ARG A 34 -3.59 -21.34 -7.42
N ASP A 35 -3.35 -22.27 -6.50
CA ASP A 35 -3.04 -21.96 -5.10
C ASP A 35 -1.59 -21.51 -4.90
N LEU A 36 -0.64 -22.07 -5.66
CA LEU A 36 0.79 -21.85 -5.46
C LEU A 36 1.30 -20.58 -6.17
N ILE A 37 0.81 -20.28 -7.37
CA ILE A 37 1.25 -19.10 -8.15
C ILE A 37 1.10 -17.78 -7.35
N PRO A 38 -0.04 -17.50 -6.70
CA PRO A 38 -0.19 -16.27 -5.91
C PRO A 38 0.81 -16.18 -4.75
N LYS A 39 1.04 -17.31 -4.06
CA LYS A 39 2.00 -17.38 -2.94
C LYS A 39 3.44 -17.15 -3.40
N MET A 40 3.82 -17.71 -4.56
CA MET A 40 5.15 -17.49 -5.14
C MET A 40 5.32 -16.04 -5.60
N LYS A 41 4.28 -15.41 -6.16
CA LYS A 41 4.28 -13.98 -6.51
C LYS A 41 4.41 -13.09 -5.27
N GLU A 42 3.74 -13.45 -4.18
CA GLU A 42 3.86 -12.75 -2.90
C GLU A 42 5.28 -12.91 -2.31
N LEU A 43 5.83 -14.12 -2.34
CA LEU A 43 7.20 -14.39 -1.90
C LEU A 43 8.21 -13.59 -2.72
N LYS A 44 8.03 -13.54 -4.05
CA LYS A 44 8.86 -12.71 -4.92
C LYS A 44 8.83 -11.24 -4.48
N ARG A 45 7.64 -10.69 -4.23
CA ARG A 45 7.49 -9.31 -3.74
C ARG A 45 8.27 -9.07 -2.45
N TYR A 46 8.28 -10.02 -1.51
CA TYR A 46 9.08 -9.90 -0.29
C TYR A 46 10.59 -10.02 -0.54
N GLU A 47 11.05 -10.93 -1.43
CA GLU A 47 12.47 -11.02 -1.80
C GLU A 47 12.96 -9.73 -2.47
N ASP A 48 12.17 -9.15 -3.38
CA ASP A 48 12.49 -7.88 -4.04
C ASP A 48 12.59 -6.74 -3.00
N LEU A 49 11.64 -6.70 -2.04
CA LEU A 49 11.66 -5.73 -0.94
C LEU A 49 12.91 -5.92 -0.04
N GLU A 50 13.27 -7.15 0.32
CA GLU A 50 14.46 -7.45 1.12
C GLU A 50 15.76 -7.04 0.41
N GLN A 51 15.87 -7.28 -0.90
CA GLN A 51 17.01 -6.85 -1.73
C GLN A 51 17.16 -5.32 -1.74
N ASP A 52 16.05 -4.59 -1.73
CA ASP A 52 16.03 -3.13 -1.62
C ASP A 52 16.28 -2.61 -0.18
N GLY A 53 16.59 -3.51 0.77
CA GLY A 53 16.81 -3.18 2.18
C GLY A 53 15.52 -2.87 2.95
N ARG A 54 14.35 -3.27 2.43
CA ARG A 54 13.03 -3.03 3.01
C ARG A 54 12.41 -4.35 3.44
N LEU A 55 12.40 -4.68 4.73
CA LEU A 55 11.71 -5.91 5.19
C LEU A 55 10.17 -5.75 5.20
N LEU A 56 9.67 -4.52 5.11
CA LEU A 56 8.25 -4.15 5.17
C LEU A 56 7.96 -3.02 4.19
N GLU A 57 6.81 -3.08 3.50
CA GLU A 57 6.34 -1.99 2.66
C GLU A 57 5.77 -0.88 3.55
N LEU A 58 6.59 0.14 3.80
CA LEU A 58 6.21 1.33 4.55
C LEU A 58 5.51 2.33 3.60
N PRO A 59 4.48 3.06 4.06
CA PRO A 59 3.77 4.02 3.21
C PRO A 59 4.60 5.27 2.89
N CYS A 60 5.69 5.52 3.64
CA CYS A 60 6.68 6.55 3.39
C CYS A 60 8.03 6.20 4.03
N ASN A 61 9.07 6.93 3.64
CA ASN A 61 10.41 6.88 4.22
C ASN A 61 10.67 8.12 5.09
N VAL A 62 11.62 7.98 6.02
CA VAL A 62 12.18 9.15 6.71
C VAL A 62 12.88 10.03 5.67
N GLY A 63 12.54 11.32 5.66
CA GLY A 63 13.00 12.32 4.70
C GLY A 63 11.98 12.67 3.61
N ASP A 64 10.96 11.83 3.41
CA ASP A 64 9.89 12.08 2.44
C ASP A 64 9.12 13.36 2.79
N VAL A 65 8.67 14.05 1.74
CA VAL A 65 7.78 15.21 1.85
C VAL A 65 6.33 14.71 1.80
N LEU A 66 5.57 15.08 2.82
CA LEU A 66 4.17 14.69 2.99
C LEU A 66 3.27 15.93 2.86
N TYR A 67 2.12 15.74 2.23
CA TYR A 67 1.10 16.76 1.99
C TYR A 67 -0.18 16.38 2.75
N LEU A 68 -0.61 17.25 3.66
CA LEU A 68 -1.72 17.03 4.56
C LEU A 68 -2.83 18.06 4.30
N PRO A 69 -3.81 17.76 3.42
CA PRO A 69 -4.92 18.66 3.16
C PRO A 69 -5.87 18.75 4.37
N ILE A 70 -6.21 19.98 4.74
CA ILE A 70 -7.13 20.32 5.84
C ILE A 70 -8.26 21.18 5.28
N ASP A 71 -9.44 20.58 5.17
CA ASP A 71 -10.63 21.15 4.53
C ASP A 71 -11.21 22.36 5.27
N PHE A 72 -11.25 22.32 6.60
CA PHE A 72 -11.77 23.43 7.41
C PHE A 72 -10.90 24.70 7.34
N GLN A 73 -9.63 24.56 6.97
CA GLN A 73 -8.71 25.67 6.74
C GLN A 73 -8.52 26.00 5.26
N ASN A 74 -9.05 25.16 4.36
CA ASN A 74 -8.74 25.17 2.93
C ASN A 74 -7.24 25.33 2.65
N LYS A 75 -6.43 24.52 3.35
CA LYS A 75 -4.97 24.61 3.34
C LYS A 75 -4.37 23.23 3.24
N ILE A 76 -3.26 23.11 2.50
CA ILE A 76 -2.42 21.91 2.48
C ILE A 76 -1.19 22.22 3.31
N TYR A 77 -1.00 21.46 4.38
CA TYR A 77 0.25 21.50 5.14
C TYR A 77 1.30 20.65 4.45
N VAL A 78 2.52 21.16 4.42
CA VAL A 78 3.67 20.44 3.87
C VAL A 78 4.61 20.15 5.03
N GLY A 79 4.94 18.87 5.19
CA GLY A 79 5.81 18.40 6.26
C GLY A 79 6.85 17.40 5.75
N ARG A 80 7.89 17.21 6.54
CA ARG A 80 8.88 16.15 6.30
C ARG A 80 8.69 15.02 7.29
N CYS A 81 8.67 13.78 6.82
CA CYS A 81 8.72 12.62 7.69
C CYS A 81 10.08 12.56 8.38
N ILE A 82 10.12 12.63 9.71
CA ILE A 82 11.35 12.62 10.53
C ILE A 82 11.51 11.33 11.33
N GLY A 83 10.51 10.46 11.36
CA GLY A 83 10.58 9.19 12.07
C GLY A 83 9.34 8.33 11.82
N LEU A 84 9.45 7.03 12.10
CA LEU A 84 8.35 6.08 12.04
C LEU A 84 8.27 5.37 13.39
N GLU A 85 7.10 5.40 14.02
CA GLU A 85 6.94 4.96 15.40
C GLU A 85 5.63 4.18 15.57
N TYR A 86 5.57 3.28 16.56
CA TYR A 86 4.32 2.63 16.94
C TYR A 86 3.60 3.42 18.04
N SER A 87 2.43 3.98 17.73
CA SER A 87 1.61 4.71 18.70
C SER A 87 0.80 3.76 19.57
N ARG A 88 1.11 3.72 20.87
CA ARG A 88 0.34 2.91 21.84
C ARG A 88 -1.10 3.39 22.04
N ILE A 89 -1.35 4.69 21.87
CA ILE A 89 -2.67 5.30 22.04
C ILE A 89 -3.58 4.91 20.86
N ARG A 90 -3.07 5.09 19.64
CA ARG A 90 -3.82 4.74 18.42
C ARG A 90 -3.76 3.25 18.07
N LYS A 91 -2.87 2.49 18.72
CA LYS A 91 -2.58 1.07 18.46
C LYS A 91 -2.20 0.78 17.00
N THR A 92 -1.50 1.73 16.37
CA THR A 92 -1.07 1.65 14.96
C THR A 92 0.30 2.31 14.76
N TRP A 93 0.91 2.05 13.61
CA TRP A 93 2.12 2.74 13.16
C TRP A 93 1.79 4.15 12.69
N VAL A 94 2.67 5.09 13.02
CA VAL A 94 2.54 6.49 12.69
C VAL A 94 3.83 7.01 12.05
N ALA A 95 3.68 7.92 11.09
CA ALA A 95 4.76 8.78 10.62
C ALA A 95 4.84 10.00 11.54
N LYS A 96 6.03 10.26 12.08
CA LYS A 96 6.33 11.50 12.79
C LYS A 96 6.67 12.55 11.74
N VAL A 97 5.87 13.60 11.65
CA VAL A 97 5.96 14.62 10.61
C VAL A 97 6.33 15.96 11.24
N PHE A 98 7.31 16.64 10.68
CA PHE A 98 7.65 18.01 11.09
C PHE A 98 7.15 18.99 10.02
N THR A 99 6.26 19.89 10.43
CA THR A 99 5.67 20.95 9.60
C THR A 99 6.09 22.32 10.12
N GLU A 100 5.65 23.39 9.45
CA GLU A 100 5.82 24.77 9.96
C GLU A 100 5.08 25.02 11.30
N GLU A 101 4.04 24.24 11.62
CA GLU A 101 3.28 24.35 12.87
C GLU A 101 3.83 23.43 13.99
N GLY A 102 4.86 22.65 13.70
CA GLY A 102 5.51 21.75 14.64
C GLY A 102 5.40 20.27 14.28
N GLU A 103 5.59 19.42 15.30
CA GLU A 103 5.53 17.97 15.17
C GLU A 103 4.09 17.45 15.19
N SER A 104 3.75 16.60 14.23
CA SER A 104 2.51 15.83 14.20
C SER A 104 2.79 14.33 14.04
N TYR A 105 1.80 13.50 14.37
CA TYR A 105 1.89 12.04 14.34
C TYR A 105 0.73 11.49 13.51
N GLU A 106 1.07 11.05 12.32
CA GLU A 106 0.10 10.72 11.28
C GLU A 106 0.01 9.22 11.07
N ALA A 107 -1.20 8.67 11.16
CA ALA A 107 -1.37 7.22 11.16
C ALA A 107 -1.18 6.63 9.75
N PHE A 108 -0.60 5.42 9.66
CA PHE A 108 -0.32 4.79 8.37
C PHE A 108 -1.59 4.52 7.54
N ASP A 109 -2.72 4.27 8.20
CA ASP A 109 -4.02 4.04 7.56
C ASP A 109 -4.69 5.31 7.01
N GLU A 110 -4.10 6.48 7.25
CA GLU A 110 -4.52 7.77 6.70
C GLU A 110 -3.82 8.13 5.38
N PHE A 111 -2.77 7.38 4.99
CA PHE A 111 -2.13 7.54 3.69
C PHE A 111 -3.11 7.25 2.54
N GLY A 112 -3.13 8.14 1.55
CA GLY A 112 -4.07 8.11 0.44
C GLY A 112 -5.47 8.63 0.78
N LYS A 113 -5.75 9.01 2.03
CA LYS A 113 -7.02 9.61 2.47
C LYS A 113 -6.83 11.06 2.88
N THR A 114 -5.94 11.29 3.84
CA THR A 114 -5.66 12.61 4.45
C THR A 114 -4.16 12.91 4.47
N ILE A 115 -3.31 11.98 4.01
CA ILE A 115 -1.86 12.15 3.86
C ILE A 115 -1.45 11.68 2.46
N PHE A 116 -0.65 12.49 1.76
CA PHE A 116 -0.24 12.20 0.39
C PHE A 116 1.25 12.44 0.16
N LEU A 117 1.83 11.70 -0.79
CA LEU A 117 3.23 11.83 -1.20
C LEU A 117 3.43 12.86 -2.33
N THR A 118 2.35 13.30 -2.98
CA THR A 118 2.41 14.28 -4.07
C THR A 118 1.42 15.43 -3.84
N PRO A 119 1.76 16.65 -4.27
CA PRO A 119 0.88 17.80 -4.13
C PRO A 119 -0.40 17.63 -4.95
N GLU A 120 -0.33 17.03 -6.14
CA GLU A 120 -1.51 16.84 -7.03
C GLU A 120 -2.57 15.96 -6.36
N SER A 121 -2.11 14.90 -5.68
CA SER A 121 -3.01 14.00 -4.95
C SER A 121 -3.67 14.70 -3.77
N ALA A 122 -2.91 15.53 -3.05
CA ALA A 122 -3.43 16.31 -1.93
C ALA A 122 -4.44 17.39 -2.38
N GLU A 123 -4.18 18.09 -3.48
CA GLU A 123 -5.10 19.07 -4.05
C GLU A 123 -6.42 18.44 -4.53
N ALA A 124 -6.33 17.27 -5.16
CA ALA A 124 -7.52 16.52 -5.57
C ALA A 124 -8.36 16.11 -4.36
N ALA A 125 -7.71 15.60 -3.31
CA ALA A 125 -8.37 15.22 -2.07
C ALA A 125 -9.02 16.42 -1.36
N LEU A 126 -8.33 17.57 -1.27
CA LEU A 126 -8.87 18.78 -0.66
C LEU A 126 -10.16 19.24 -1.36
N LYS A 127 -10.15 19.30 -2.70
CA LYS A 127 -11.33 19.66 -3.50
C LYS A 127 -12.49 18.69 -3.28
N GLU A 128 -12.21 17.41 -3.10
CA GLU A 128 -13.24 16.42 -2.80
C GLU A 128 -13.83 16.62 -1.39
N MET A 129 -13.00 16.87 -0.38
CA MET A 129 -13.44 17.17 0.98
C MET A 129 -14.31 18.43 1.03
N GLU A 130 -13.91 19.49 0.33
CA GLU A 130 -14.68 20.74 0.25
C GLU A 130 -16.08 20.53 -0.35
N LYS A 131 -16.19 19.75 -1.42
CA LYS A 131 -17.48 19.40 -2.03
C LYS A 131 -18.39 18.70 -1.04
N ARG A 132 -17.87 17.64 -0.38
CA ARG A 132 -18.63 16.87 0.61
C ARG A 132 -19.13 17.75 1.76
N ARG A 133 -18.28 18.66 2.25
CA ARG A 133 -18.63 19.62 3.32
C ARG A 133 -19.73 20.58 2.89
N ASN A 134 -19.65 21.12 1.67
CA ASN A 134 -20.67 22.04 1.16
C ASN A 134 -22.03 21.32 1.01
N ASP A 135 -22.03 20.07 0.55
CA ASP A 135 -23.26 19.26 0.45
C ASP A 135 -23.91 18.97 1.82
N LEU A 136 -23.09 18.85 2.87
CA LEU A 136 -23.54 18.67 4.26
C LEU A 136 -24.08 19.96 4.89
N SER A 137 -23.60 21.12 4.44
CA SER A 137 -23.98 22.44 4.97
C SER A 137 -25.30 22.98 4.38
N ILE A 138 -25.87 22.27 3.39
CA ILE A 138 -27.11 22.63 2.68
C ILE A 138 -28.32 21.80 3.18
N LYS A 139 -28.11 20.88 4.13
CA LYS A 139 -29.17 20.10 4.80
C LYS A 139 -29.47 20.65 6.19
#